data_AF-A0A8B7CTT0-F1
#
_entry.id   AF-A0A8B7CTT0-F1
#
_cell.length_a   1.000
_cell.length_b   1.000
_cell.length_c   1.000
_cell.angle_alpha   90.00
_cell.angle_beta   90.00
_cell.angle_gamma   90.00
#
_symmetry.space_group_name_H-M   'P 1'
#
loop_
_entity.id
_entity.type
_entity.pdbx_description
1 polymer ?
#
loop_
_entity_poly.entity_id
_entity_poly.type
_entity_poly.pdbx_seq_one_letter_code
_entity_poly.pdbx_strand_id
1 'polypeptide(L)'
;MVPFIQERAPTMAIHSKGRSKVQELYDACSTVFSGKEGFPTLKQIRWLREILDNMEPVDVGIDGSRSPVDEPSIASRDGLILGQALTQITYVHIHECDDFSMGVFCFPAGASLPLHDHPGMVVLSKVLYGSVSVKSYDWFITPSSRPRKGGLAKVVADDWVLQAQCKASVLFPRRGGNIHSFTALTPCAILDVLAPPYSDELGRLCTYFSEIPIPSLPRFSILEEIDLPEDLVVAGAPYLGPELILDPDFDGLY
;
A
#
# COMPACT_ATOMS: atom_id res chain seq x y z
N MET A 1 11.09 -69.77 -7.90
CA MET A 1 10.02 -69.18 -7.07
C MET A 1 10.67 -68.08 -6.25
N VAL A 2 10.63 -66.84 -6.76
CA VAL A 2 11.21 -65.63 -6.14
C VAL A 2 10.10 -64.59 -6.18
N PRO A 3 9.75 -63.93 -5.06
CA PRO A 3 8.60 -63.03 -5.02
C PRO A 3 8.98 -61.65 -5.56
N PHE A 4 8.07 -61.09 -6.36
CA PHE A 4 8.06 -59.69 -6.79
C PHE A 4 7.89 -58.78 -5.55
N ILE A 5 8.87 -57.91 -5.29
CA ILE A 5 8.71 -56.78 -4.38
C ILE A 5 8.25 -55.60 -5.24
N GLN A 6 7.02 -55.16 -5.01
CA GLN A 6 6.47 -53.97 -5.65
C GLN A 6 6.90 -52.75 -4.85
N GLU A 7 7.86 -51.99 -5.40
CA GLU A 7 8.22 -50.67 -4.88
C GLU A 7 6.99 -49.75 -4.95
N ARG A 8 6.50 -49.33 -3.78
CA ARG A 8 5.52 -48.25 -3.69
C ARG A 8 6.25 -46.94 -3.94
N ALA A 9 5.89 -46.27 -5.03
CA ALA A 9 6.24 -44.88 -5.24
C ALA A 9 5.75 -44.03 -4.04
N PRO A 10 6.53 -43.03 -3.58
CA PRO A 10 6.04 -42.11 -2.57
C PRO A 10 4.87 -41.34 -3.16
N THR A 11 3.70 -41.48 -2.54
CA THR A 11 2.53 -40.65 -2.79
C THR A 11 2.93 -39.22 -2.46
N MET A 12 3.23 -38.41 -3.49
CA MET A 12 3.22 -36.97 -3.35
C MET A 12 1.78 -36.58 -3.05
N ALA A 13 1.49 -36.35 -1.77
CA ALA A 13 0.31 -35.65 -1.34
C ALA A 13 0.42 -34.23 -1.90
N ILE A 14 -0.13 -34.02 -3.11
CA ILE A 14 -0.49 -32.70 -3.60
C ILE A 14 -1.54 -32.20 -2.61
N HIS A 15 -1.08 -31.51 -1.58
CA HIS A 15 -1.95 -30.72 -0.75
C HIS A 15 -2.50 -29.65 -1.67
N SER A 16 -3.79 -29.72 -2.00
CA SER A 16 -4.53 -28.55 -2.45
C SER A 16 -4.57 -27.56 -1.28
N LYS A 17 -3.46 -26.85 -1.04
CA LYS A 17 -3.43 -25.70 -0.13
C LYS A 17 -4.38 -24.67 -0.71
N GLY A 18 -5.36 -24.25 0.10
CA GLY A 18 -6.19 -23.10 -0.26
C GLY A 18 -5.31 -21.92 -0.64
N ARG A 19 -5.72 -21.16 -1.65
CA ARG A 19 -5.04 -19.95 -2.12
C ARG A 19 -4.92 -18.97 -0.94
N SER A 20 -3.74 -18.38 -0.73
CA SER A 20 -3.56 -17.37 0.32
C SER A 20 -4.33 -16.09 -0.05
N LYS A 21 -4.71 -15.28 0.95
CA LYS A 21 -5.44 -14.02 0.67
C LYS A 21 -4.60 -13.01 -0.13
N VAL A 22 -3.29 -12.96 0.12
CA VAL A 22 -2.37 -12.10 -0.64
C VAL A 22 -2.25 -12.54 -2.10
N GLN A 23 -2.31 -13.86 -2.36
CA GLN A 23 -2.41 -14.36 -3.73
C GLN A 23 -3.73 -13.93 -4.37
N GLU A 24 -4.87 -14.10 -3.68
CA GLU A 24 -6.18 -13.65 -4.18
C GLU A 24 -6.20 -12.15 -4.54
N LEU A 25 -5.57 -11.32 -3.70
CA LEU A 25 -5.39 -9.90 -3.98
C LEU A 25 -4.54 -9.67 -5.24
N TYR A 26 -3.39 -10.34 -5.34
CA TYR A 26 -2.52 -10.26 -6.52
C TYR A 26 -3.27 -10.61 -7.81
N ASP A 27 -4.00 -11.73 -7.85
CA ASP A 27 -4.68 -12.15 -9.08
C ASP A 27 -5.82 -11.21 -9.47
N ALA A 28 -6.52 -10.68 -8.46
CA ALA A 28 -7.55 -9.68 -8.68
C ALA A 28 -6.95 -8.38 -9.22
N CYS A 29 -5.80 -7.95 -8.70
CA CYS A 29 -5.04 -6.82 -9.23
C CYS A 29 -4.62 -7.05 -10.67
N SER A 30 -4.00 -8.19 -11.01
CA SER A 30 -3.63 -8.55 -12.39
C SER A 30 -4.86 -8.56 -13.31
N THR A 31 -5.98 -9.12 -12.86
CA THR A 31 -7.23 -9.14 -13.64
C THR A 31 -7.79 -7.74 -13.92
N VAL A 32 -7.66 -6.82 -12.95
CA VAL A 32 -8.25 -5.48 -13.03
C VAL A 32 -7.33 -4.49 -13.74
N PHE A 33 -6.02 -4.57 -13.51
CA PHE A 33 -5.05 -3.56 -13.95
C PHE A 33 -4.29 -3.95 -15.22
N SER A 34 -4.08 -5.25 -15.51
CA SER A 34 -3.37 -5.70 -16.72
C SER A 34 -4.23 -5.75 -17.99
N GLY A 35 -5.45 -5.20 -17.93
CA GLY A 35 -6.35 -5.09 -19.09
C GLY A 35 -5.91 -3.99 -20.05
N LYS A 36 -5.75 -4.32 -21.34
CA LYS A 36 -5.31 -3.39 -22.41
C LYS A 36 -6.24 -2.20 -22.71
N GLU A 37 -7.42 -2.09 -22.07
CA GLU A 37 -8.37 -1.00 -22.33
C GLU A 37 -8.96 -0.36 -21.07
N GLY A 38 -8.49 0.86 -20.78
CA GLY A 38 -9.18 1.85 -19.95
C GLY A 38 -8.94 1.78 -18.44
N PHE A 39 -9.38 2.83 -17.73
CA PHE A 39 -9.36 2.86 -16.26
C PHE A 39 -10.30 1.80 -15.68
N PRO A 40 -9.96 1.22 -14.51
CA PRO A 40 -10.80 0.23 -13.85
C PRO A 40 -12.20 0.77 -13.57
N THR A 41 -13.22 -0.06 -13.82
CA THR A 41 -14.62 0.31 -13.54
C THR A 41 -14.86 0.42 -12.04
N LEU A 42 -15.88 1.20 -11.64
CA LEU A 42 -16.27 1.29 -10.22
C LEU A 42 -16.66 -0.07 -9.61
N LYS A 43 -17.15 -1.02 -10.42
CA LYS A 43 -17.47 -2.37 -9.95
C LYS A 43 -16.19 -3.15 -9.62
N GLN A 44 -15.17 -3.08 -10.48
CA GLN A 44 -13.87 -3.69 -10.23
C GLN A 44 -13.18 -3.06 -9.01
N ILE A 45 -13.20 -1.73 -8.88
CA ILE A 45 -12.65 -1.05 -7.70
C ILE A 45 -13.36 -1.47 -6.41
N ARG A 46 -14.70 -1.61 -6.42
CA ARG A 46 -15.43 -2.12 -5.25
C ARG A 46 -15.03 -3.55 -4.89
N TRP A 47 -14.88 -4.41 -5.89
CA TRP A 47 -14.44 -5.79 -5.67
C TRP A 47 -13.04 -5.86 -5.06
N LEU A 48 -12.07 -5.09 -5.56
CA LEU A 48 -10.74 -5.00 -4.95
C LEU A 48 -10.78 -4.49 -3.51
N ARG A 49 -11.63 -3.49 -3.22
CA ARG A 49 -11.83 -2.99 -1.85
C ARG A 49 -12.41 -4.05 -0.93
N GLU A 50 -13.32 -4.89 -1.42
CA GLU A 50 -13.88 -6.00 -0.64
C GLU A 50 -12.81 -7.06 -0.31
N ILE A 51 -11.88 -7.33 -1.23
CA ILE A 51 -10.73 -8.22 -0.94
C ILE A 51 -9.84 -7.58 0.13
N LEU A 52 -9.43 -6.32 -0.05
CA LEU A 52 -8.61 -5.58 0.91
C LEU A 52 -9.25 -5.47 2.30
N ASP A 53 -10.58 -5.31 2.38
CA ASP A 53 -11.30 -5.25 3.64
C ASP A 53 -11.15 -6.51 4.52
N ASN A 54 -10.84 -7.66 3.90
CA ASN A 54 -10.68 -8.95 4.57
C ASN A 54 -9.21 -9.34 4.81
N MET A 55 -8.26 -8.47 4.45
CA MET A 55 -6.83 -8.67 4.69
C MET A 55 -6.49 -8.42 6.17
N GLU A 56 -5.64 -9.29 6.71
CA GLU A 56 -5.10 -9.21 8.07
C GLU A 56 -3.57 -9.06 8.00
N PRO A 57 -2.90 -8.58 9.08
CA PRO A 57 -1.44 -8.40 9.08
C PRO A 57 -0.66 -9.66 8.67
N VAL A 58 -1.09 -10.83 9.16
CA VAL A 58 -0.41 -12.11 8.90
C VAL A 58 -0.49 -12.54 7.43
N ASP A 59 -1.51 -12.09 6.70
CA ASP A 59 -1.67 -12.41 5.28
C ASP A 59 -0.56 -11.77 4.43
N VAL A 60 0.12 -10.75 4.95
CA VAL A 60 1.22 -10.03 4.29
C VAL A 60 2.53 -10.08 5.10
N GLY A 61 2.69 -11.08 5.96
CA GLY A 61 3.96 -11.33 6.65
C GLY A 61 4.23 -10.42 7.85
N ILE A 62 3.21 -9.75 8.39
CA ILE A 62 3.33 -8.81 9.52
C ILE A 62 2.66 -9.38 10.76
N ASP A 63 3.36 -9.34 11.89
CA ASP A 63 2.78 -9.56 13.21
C ASP A 63 2.37 -8.20 13.81
N GLY A 64 1.07 -7.92 13.78
CA GLY A 64 0.46 -6.74 14.39
C GLY A 64 0.10 -6.92 15.86
N SER A 65 0.35 -8.10 16.44
CA SER A 65 -0.01 -8.41 17.83
C SER A 65 0.91 -7.71 18.83
N ARG A 66 0.38 -7.46 20.02
CA ARG A 66 1.09 -6.78 21.09
C ARG A 66 1.90 -7.80 21.89
N SER A 67 3.21 -7.84 21.69
CA SER A 67 4.11 -8.54 22.60
C SER A 67 5.32 -7.68 22.94
N PRO A 68 5.26 -6.88 24.01
CA PRO A 68 6.45 -6.31 24.61
C PRO A 68 6.95 -7.32 25.66
N VAL A 69 7.70 -8.33 25.21
CA VAL A 69 8.48 -9.16 26.12
C VAL A 69 9.82 -9.51 25.48
N ASP A 70 10.82 -8.68 25.81
CA ASP A 70 12.24 -9.03 25.94
C ASP A 70 12.97 -9.72 24.76
N GLU A 71 12.66 -9.39 23.51
CA GLU A 71 13.47 -9.85 22.36
C GLU A 71 13.83 -8.67 21.44
N PRO A 72 15.13 -8.41 21.19
CA PRO A 72 15.59 -7.37 20.26
C PRO A 72 15.43 -7.76 18.78
N SER A 73 14.78 -8.90 18.50
CA SER A 73 14.50 -9.37 17.14
C SER A 73 13.37 -8.58 16.48
N ILE A 74 13.58 -8.18 15.23
CA ILE A 74 12.54 -7.60 14.36
C ILE A 74 11.59 -8.66 13.77
N ALA A 75 11.91 -9.94 13.95
CA ALA A 75 11.10 -11.07 13.51
C ALA A 75 10.44 -11.77 14.71
N SER A 76 9.16 -12.11 14.57
CA SER A 76 8.39 -12.87 15.54
C SER A 76 8.86 -14.33 15.57
N ARG A 77 8.42 -15.09 16.57
CA ARG A 77 8.70 -16.54 16.66
C ARG A 77 8.16 -17.30 15.44
N ASP A 78 7.14 -16.76 14.78
CA ASP A 78 6.52 -17.33 13.60
C ASP A 78 7.18 -16.84 12.30
N GLY A 79 8.28 -16.08 12.38
CA GLY A 79 9.03 -15.58 11.22
C GLY A 79 8.41 -14.36 10.54
N LEU A 80 7.47 -13.66 11.20
CA LEU A 80 6.80 -12.47 10.67
C LEU A 80 7.50 -11.18 11.13
N ILE A 81 7.31 -10.07 10.43
CA ILE A 81 7.84 -8.77 10.86
C ILE A 81 7.04 -8.28 12.08
N LEU A 82 7.73 -8.05 13.20
CA LEU A 82 7.13 -7.47 14.42
C LEU A 82 6.90 -5.98 14.23
N GLY A 83 5.74 -5.62 13.66
CA GLY A 83 5.46 -4.24 13.28
C GLY A 83 5.44 -3.25 14.45
N GLN A 84 5.21 -3.71 15.68
CA GLN A 84 5.26 -2.87 16.88
C GLN A 84 6.68 -2.59 17.40
N ALA A 85 7.68 -3.35 16.97
CA ALA A 85 9.08 -3.20 17.40
C ALA A 85 9.89 -2.24 16.52
N LEU A 86 9.31 -1.79 15.40
CA LEU A 86 9.97 -0.91 14.45
C LEU A 86 10.11 0.51 15.00
N THR A 87 11.28 1.11 14.82
CA THR A 87 11.62 2.45 15.32
C THR A 87 11.65 3.52 14.24
N GLN A 88 11.53 3.13 12.97
CA GLN A 88 11.43 4.00 11.79
C GLN A 88 10.38 3.46 10.81
N ILE A 89 9.88 4.31 9.90
CA ILE A 89 8.97 3.87 8.85
C ILE A 89 9.67 2.78 8.04
N THR A 90 9.00 1.66 7.86
CA THR A 90 9.54 0.52 7.12
C THR A 90 8.61 0.16 5.98
N TYR A 91 9.16 0.06 4.77
CA TYR A 91 8.45 -0.40 3.59
C TYR A 91 8.79 -1.85 3.29
N VAL A 92 7.75 -2.67 3.17
CA VAL A 92 7.84 -4.09 2.80
C VAL A 92 7.26 -4.21 1.40
N HIS A 93 8.15 -4.43 0.43
CA HIS A 93 7.78 -4.64 -0.97
C HIS A 93 7.21 -6.05 -1.16
N ILE A 94 6.00 -6.17 -1.70
CA ILE A 94 5.36 -7.46 -1.98
C ILE A 94 5.50 -7.83 -3.46
N HIS A 95 5.09 -6.92 -4.35
CA HIS A 95 5.09 -7.14 -5.79
C HIS A 95 5.11 -5.81 -6.54
N GLU A 96 5.69 -5.79 -7.73
CA GLU A 96 5.58 -4.69 -8.69
C GLU A 96 5.72 -5.21 -10.12
N CYS A 97 4.90 -4.66 -11.00
CA CYS A 97 4.98 -4.76 -12.45
C CYS A 97 4.61 -3.39 -13.07
N ASP A 98 4.58 -3.30 -14.40
CA ASP A 98 4.25 -2.04 -15.08
C ASP A 98 2.83 -1.52 -14.77
N ASP A 99 1.90 -2.43 -14.44
CA ASP A 99 0.48 -2.12 -14.24
C ASP A 99 0.11 -1.77 -12.80
N PHE A 100 0.76 -2.39 -11.81
CA PHE A 100 0.50 -2.14 -10.39
C PHE A 100 1.66 -2.54 -9.48
N SER A 101 1.65 -2.00 -8.26
CA SER A 101 2.49 -2.46 -7.16
C SER A 101 1.69 -2.72 -5.90
N MET A 102 2.23 -3.59 -5.05
CA MET A 102 1.69 -3.96 -3.74
C MET A 102 2.81 -3.80 -2.70
N GLY A 103 2.53 -3.09 -1.62
CA GLY A 103 3.48 -2.94 -0.54
C GLY A 103 2.82 -2.55 0.77
N VAL A 104 3.56 -2.73 1.87
CA VAL A 104 3.09 -2.39 3.21
C VAL A 104 4.03 -1.37 3.82
N PHE A 105 3.47 -0.25 4.27
CA PHE A 105 4.17 0.69 5.13
C PHE A 105 3.85 0.37 6.59
N CYS A 106 4.88 0.05 7.38
CA CYS A 106 4.79 -0.08 8.82
C CYS A 106 5.34 1.19 9.49
N PHE A 107 4.53 1.79 10.35
CA PHE A 107 4.84 3.04 11.04
C PHE A 107 5.03 2.80 12.54
N PRO A 108 6.10 3.33 13.15
CA PRO A 108 6.14 3.58 14.58
C PRO A 108 5.11 4.64 14.97
N ALA A 109 4.68 4.67 16.23
CA ALA A 109 3.84 5.75 16.74
C ALA A 109 4.53 7.11 16.59
N GLY A 110 3.79 8.11 16.10
CA GLY A 110 4.27 9.47 15.88
C GLY A 110 5.01 9.69 14.56
N ALA A 111 5.38 8.62 13.84
CA ALA A 111 6.01 8.74 12.54
C ALA A 111 5.01 9.27 11.49
N SER A 112 5.50 10.07 10.56
CA SER A 112 4.68 10.68 9.52
C SER A 112 5.26 10.46 8.13
N LEU A 113 4.39 10.09 7.18
CA LEU A 113 4.66 10.23 5.76
C LEU A 113 4.09 11.61 5.34
N PRO A 114 4.95 12.57 4.93
CA PRO A 114 4.53 13.94 4.64
C PRO A 114 3.56 14.02 3.46
N LEU A 115 2.97 15.20 3.24
CA LEU A 115 2.05 15.40 2.12
C LEU A 115 2.73 15.09 0.80
N HIS A 116 2.17 14.15 0.05
CA HIS A 116 2.67 13.75 -1.26
C HIS A 116 1.53 13.40 -2.22
N ASP A 117 1.78 13.43 -3.53
CA ASP A 117 0.82 13.10 -4.57
C ASP A 117 1.04 11.73 -5.24
N HIS A 118 0.03 11.32 -6.01
CA HIS A 118 -0.01 10.05 -6.75
C HIS A 118 -0.40 10.33 -8.21
N PRO A 119 0.51 10.91 -9.03
CA PRO A 119 0.16 11.49 -10.33
C PRO A 119 -0.30 10.43 -11.33
N GLY A 120 -1.56 10.52 -11.75
CA GLY A 120 -2.13 9.58 -12.73
C GLY A 120 -2.54 8.23 -12.16
N MET A 121 -2.46 8.04 -10.84
CA MET A 121 -2.64 6.74 -10.20
C MET A 121 -4.00 6.60 -9.52
N VAL A 122 -4.48 5.36 -9.46
CA VAL A 122 -5.49 4.90 -8.50
C VAL A 122 -4.74 4.20 -7.38
N VAL A 123 -5.04 4.55 -6.14
CA VAL A 123 -4.44 3.89 -4.97
C VAL A 123 -5.54 3.37 -4.06
N LEU A 124 -5.43 2.10 -3.69
CA LEU A 124 -6.27 1.48 -2.68
C LEU A 124 -5.44 1.25 -1.42
N SER A 125 -5.94 1.68 -0.28
CA SER A 125 -5.21 1.62 0.99
C SER A 125 -6.04 0.97 2.08
N LYS A 126 -5.42 0.09 2.86
CA LYS A 126 -6.05 -0.58 4.00
C LYS A 126 -5.13 -0.54 5.23
N VAL A 127 -5.60 0.06 6.31
CA VAL A 127 -4.96 -0.09 7.63
C VAL A 127 -5.17 -1.53 8.11
N LEU A 128 -4.11 -2.26 8.37
CA LEU A 128 -4.14 -3.67 8.80
C LEU A 128 -4.20 -3.80 10.32
N TYR A 129 -3.51 -2.92 11.05
CA TYR A 129 -3.59 -2.77 12.50
C TYR A 129 -3.23 -1.34 12.90
N GLY A 130 -3.54 -0.98 14.16
CA GLY A 130 -3.24 0.35 14.69
C GLY A 130 -4.15 1.42 14.11
N SER A 131 -3.66 2.66 14.15
CA SER A 131 -4.43 3.85 13.78
C SER A 131 -3.56 4.96 13.24
N VAL A 132 -4.03 5.63 12.19
CA VAL A 132 -3.34 6.72 11.49
C VAL A 132 -4.27 7.92 11.32
N SER A 133 -3.76 9.12 11.50
CA SER A 133 -4.43 10.37 11.10
C SER A 133 -4.10 10.66 9.64
N VAL A 134 -5.12 11.01 8.86
CA VAL A 134 -5.00 11.33 7.44
C VAL A 134 -5.45 12.76 7.19
N LYS A 135 -4.60 13.51 6.50
CA LYS A 135 -5.00 14.75 5.80
C LYS A 135 -4.93 14.50 4.31
N SER A 136 -5.92 14.94 3.56
CA SER A 136 -5.93 14.76 2.11
C SER A 136 -6.65 15.85 1.34
N TYR A 137 -6.21 16.05 0.11
CA TYR A 137 -6.60 17.15 -0.76
C TYR A 137 -6.74 16.69 -2.21
N ASP A 138 -7.60 17.38 -2.94
CA ASP A 138 -7.63 17.34 -4.39
C ASP A 138 -7.41 18.76 -4.93
N TRP A 139 -6.66 18.90 -6.03
CA TRP A 139 -6.49 20.20 -6.69
C TRP A 139 -7.84 20.79 -7.08
N PHE A 140 -8.10 22.03 -6.64
CA PHE A 140 -9.24 22.82 -7.11
C PHE A 140 -8.84 23.66 -8.33
N ILE A 141 -7.67 24.31 -8.25
CA ILE A 141 -7.02 25.00 -9.36
C ILE A 141 -5.60 24.48 -9.45
N THR A 142 -5.29 23.75 -10.52
CA THR A 142 -3.97 23.20 -10.76
C THR A 142 -2.95 24.33 -11.02
N PRO A 143 -1.74 24.27 -10.47
CA PRO A 143 -0.69 25.25 -10.72
C PRO A 143 -0.41 25.41 -12.23
N SER A 144 -0.20 26.65 -12.68
CA SER A 144 0.45 26.90 -13.97
C SER A 144 1.98 26.92 -13.77
N SER A 145 2.74 26.41 -14.74
CA SER A 145 4.20 26.25 -14.70
C SER A 145 4.94 27.57 -14.35
N ARG A 146 5.28 27.74 -13.07
CA ARG A 146 6.05 28.87 -12.50
C ARG A 146 6.96 28.34 -11.37
N PRO A 147 7.97 29.10 -10.88
CA PRO A 147 9.24 28.51 -10.43
C PRO A 147 9.16 27.67 -9.14
N ARG A 148 8.04 27.71 -8.42
CA ARG A 148 7.61 26.69 -7.46
C ARG A 148 6.18 26.29 -7.81
N LYS A 149 5.92 25.00 -8.05
CA LYS A 149 4.59 24.55 -8.46
C LYS A 149 3.71 24.52 -7.21
N GLY A 150 2.81 25.49 -7.10
CA GLY A 150 1.88 25.60 -5.98
C GLY A 150 0.48 25.97 -6.44
N GLY A 151 -0.54 25.47 -5.75
CA GLY A 151 -1.92 25.52 -6.23
C GLY A 151 -2.94 25.56 -5.10
N LEU A 152 -4.17 25.94 -5.45
CA LEU A 152 -5.29 25.90 -4.51
C LEU A 152 -5.85 24.48 -4.47
N ALA A 153 -5.82 23.86 -3.31
CA ALA A 153 -6.33 22.51 -3.09
C ALA A 153 -7.55 22.54 -2.17
N LYS A 154 -8.51 21.66 -2.42
CA LYS A 154 -9.71 21.47 -1.61
C LYS A 154 -9.46 20.34 -0.62
N VAL A 155 -9.78 20.59 0.65
CA VAL A 155 -9.71 19.60 1.74
C VAL A 155 -10.75 18.49 1.51
N VAL A 156 -10.26 17.25 1.44
CA VAL A 156 -11.02 16.01 1.32
C VAL A 156 -11.16 15.34 2.67
N ALA A 157 -10.05 15.18 3.39
CA ALA A 157 -10.02 14.72 4.79
C ALA A 157 -9.13 15.66 5.61
N ASP A 158 -9.58 15.98 6.82
CA ASP A 158 -8.86 16.83 7.78
C ASP A 158 -8.76 16.08 9.10
N ASP A 159 -7.54 15.65 9.43
CA ASP A 159 -7.21 14.83 10.59
C ASP A 159 -8.19 13.66 10.82
N TRP A 160 -8.59 13.01 9.73
CA TRP A 160 -9.51 11.88 9.80
C TRP A 160 -8.76 10.63 10.28
N VAL A 161 -9.26 9.98 11.32
CA VAL A 161 -8.63 8.79 11.87
C VAL A 161 -9.09 7.54 11.13
N LEU A 162 -8.14 6.81 10.54
CA LEU A 162 -8.35 5.47 9.99
C LEU A 162 -7.79 4.42 10.93
N GLN A 163 -8.52 3.32 11.07
CA GLN A 163 -8.18 2.16 11.91
C GLN A 163 -8.44 0.87 11.14
N ALA A 164 -8.00 -0.27 11.67
CA ALA A 164 -8.17 -1.58 11.02
C ALA A 164 -9.63 -1.94 10.69
N GLN A 165 -10.58 -1.46 11.49
CA GLN A 165 -12.02 -1.68 11.28
C GLN A 165 -12.60 -0.81 10.16
N CYS A 166 -11.91 0.25 9.77
CA CYS A 166 -12.32 1.10 8.66
C CYS A 166 -12.21 0.33 7.33
N LYS A 167 -13.14 0.63 6.43
CA LYS A 167 -13.12 0.11 5.06
C LYS A 167 -11.92 0.64 4.29
N ALA A 168 -11.37 -0.16 3.38
CA ALA A 168 -10.28 0.27 2.50
C ALA A 168 -10.66 1.57 1.79
N SER A 169 -9.75 2.55 1.78
CA SER A 169 -9.92 3.81 1.07
C SER A 169 -9.49 3.66 -0.38
N VAL A 170 -9.96 4.58 -1.23
CA VAL A 170 -9.51 4.68 -2.61
C VAL A 170 -9.35 6.14 -2.99
N LEU A 171 -8.23 6.46 -3.62
CA LEU A 171 -8.02 7.73 -4.32
C LEU A 171 -7.91 7.48 -5.82
N PHE A 172 -8.24 8.50 -6.60
CA PHE A 172 -8.19 8.53 -8.05
C PHE A 172 -7.27 9.69 -8.49
N PRO A 173 -6.87 9.75 -9.78
CA PRO A 173 -5.90 10.74 -10.25
C PRO A 173 -6.26 12.21 -10.01
N ARG A 174 -7.55 12.52 -9.79
CA ARG A 174 -8.04 13.90 -9.58
C ARG A 174 -9.07 14.03 -8.46
N ARG A 175 -9.35 12.95 -7.72
CA ARG A 175 -10.44 12.89 -6.74
C ARG A 175 -10.14 11.90 -5.63
N GLY A 176 -10.69 12.15 -4.44
CA GLY A 176 -10.62 11.21 -3.33
C GLY A 176 -9.41 11.44 -2.43
N GLY A 177 -8.72 12.57 -2.58
CA GLY A 177 -7.55 12.91 -1.78
C GLY A 177 -6.28 12.39 -2.41
N ASN A 178 -6.04 12.72 -3.69
CA ASN A 178 -4.85 12.29 -4.42
C ASN A 178 -3.54 12.78 -3.76
N ILE A 179 -3.60 13.93 -3.09
CA ILE A 179 -2.51 14.42 -2.25
C ILE A 179 -2.86 14.11 -0.81
N HIS A 180 -2.02 13.37 -0.09
CA HIS A 180 -2.29 13.02 1.29
C HIS A 180 -1.04 12.90 2.15
N SER A 181 -1.25 12.94 3.46
CA SER A 181 -0.23 12.62 4.46
C SER A 181 -0.78 11.64 5.47
N PHE A 182 0.12 10.84 6.05
CA PHE A 182 -0.17 9.92 7.13
C PHE A 182 0.62 10.30 8.37
N THR A 183 -0.04 10.34 9.53
CA THR A 183 0.63 10.46 10.84
C THR A 183 0.13 9.34 11.74
N ALA A 184 1.03 8.41 12.08
CA ALA A 184 0.69 7.25 12.90
C ALA A 184 0.37 7.68 14.34
N LEU A 185 -0.86 7.42 14.80
CA LEU A 185 -1.28 7.70 16.18
C LEU A 185 -0.90 6.58 17.14
N THR A 186 -0.83 5.36 16.62
CA THR A 186 -0.28 4.16 17.27
C THR A 186 0.63 3.47 16.26
N PRO A 187 1.49 2.50 16.66
CA PRO A 187 2.16 1.68 15.67
C PRO A 187 1.11 1.05 14.75
N CYS A 188 1.27 1.19 13.44
CA CYS A 188 0.28 0.74 12.46
C CYS A 188 0.94 0.20 11.20
N ALA A 189 0.20 -0.60 10.43
CA ALA A 189 0.60 -0.99 9.09
C ALA A 189 -0.50 -0.65 8.09
N ILE A 190 -0.10 -0.15 6.94
CA ILE A 190 -0.98 0.23 5.84
C ILE A 190 -0.54 -0.55 4.61
N LEU A 191 -1.45 -1.38 4.08
CA LEU A 191 -1.29 -2.08 2.80
C LEU A 191 -1.79 -1.15 1.69
N ASP A 192 -0.91 -0.88 0.73
CA ASP A 192 -1.21 -0.08 -0.44
C ASP A 192 -1.12 -0.91 -1.72
N VAL A 193 -2.05 -0.65 -2.63
CA VAL A 193 -2.02 -1.09 -4.03
C VAL A 193 -2.02 0.14 -4.91
N LEU A 194 -0.95 0.36 -5.67
CA LEU A 194 -0.77 1.50 -6.57
C LEU A 194 -0.97 1.03 -8.01
N ALA A 195 -1.81 1.71 -8.80
CA ALA A 195 -2.03 1.37 -10.20
C ALA A 195 -2.12 2.63 -11.10
N PRO A 196 -1.15 2.85 -12.01
CA PRO A 196 0.16 2.19 -12.08
C PRO A 196 1.07 2.59 -10.90
N PRO A 197 2.26 1.98 -10.74
CA PRO A 197 3.28 2.46 -9.81
C PRO A 197 3.86 3.82 -10.23
N TYR A 198 4.58 4.45 -9.30
CA TYR A 198 5.47 5.56 -9.63
C TYR A 198 6.50 5.14 -10.68
N SER A 199 6.94 6.09 -11.51
CA SER A 199 7.94 5.85 -12.55
C SER A 199 8.55 7.17 -13.00
N ASP A 200 9.83 7.36 -12.71
CA ASP A 200 10.60 8.53 -13.14
C ASP A 200 10.62 8.65 -14.67
N GLU A 201 10.82 7.52 -15.36
CA GLU A 201 10.88 7.44 -16.82
C GLU A 201 9.58 7.88 -17.50
N LEU A 202 8.44 7.55 -16.89
CA LEU A 202 7.11 7.92 -17.40
C LEU A 202 6.56 9.19 -16.75
N GLY A 203 7.39 9.94 -16.02
CA GLY A 203 7.04 11.23 -15.41
C GLY A 203 6.05 11.15 -14.25
N ARG A 204 5.90 9.98 -13.62
CA ARG A 204 5.08 9.76 -12.43
C ARG A 204 5.97 9.77 -11.18
N LEU A 205 6.52 10.93 -10.87
CA LEU A 205 7.32 11.15 -9.67
C LEU A 205 6.41 11.40 -8.46
N CYS A 206 6.81 10.90 -7.29
CA CYS A 206 6.21 11.31 -6.02
C CYS A 206 6.67 12.73 -5.70
N THR A 207 5.73 13.69 -5.66
CA THR A 207 6.01 15.08 -5.32
C THR A 207 5.58 15.35 -3.89
N TYR A 208 6.41 16.05 -3.09
CA TYR A 208 6.08 16.42 -1.72
C TYR A 208 5.58 17.86 -1.64
N PHE A 209 4.71 18.14 -0.65
CA PHE A 209 4.07 19.45 -0.50
C PHE A 209 4.14 19.96 0.94
N SER A 210 4.23 21.28 1.07
CA SER A 210 3.91 21.99 2.32
C SER A 210 2.50 22.57 2.25
N GLU A 211 1.81 22.61 3.39
CA GLU A 211 0.48 23.20 3.51
C GLU A 211 0.56 24.63 4.05
N ILE A 212 -0.14 25.54 3.38
CA ILE A 212 -0.41 26.90 3.86
C ILE A 212 -1.94 27.06 4.01
N PRO A 213 -2.48 26.98 5.24
CA PRO A 213 -3.91 27.14 5.49
C PRO A 213 -4.41 28.53 5.12
N ILE A 214 -5.66 28.64 4.66
CA ILE A 214 -6.32 29.91 4.36
C ILE A 214 -7.40 30.17 5.42
N PRO A 215 -7.16 31.04 6.44
CA PRO A 215 -8.10 31.22 7.55
C PRO A 215 -9.53 31.62 7.13
N SER A 216 -9.67 32.38 6.04
CA SER A 216 -10.96 32.81 5.50
C SER A 216 -11.66 31.74 4.64
N LEU A 217 -10.96 30.67 4.25
CA LEU A 217 -11.47 29.59 3.40
C LEU A 217 -11.07 28.22 3.98
N PRO A 218 -11.65 27.79 5.11
CA PRO A 218 -11.21 26.60 5.86
C PRO A 218 -11.38 25.26 5.12
N ARG A 219 -12.02 25.25 3.94
CA ARG A 219 -12.13 24.07 3.08
C ARG A 219 -11.04 24.02 2.01
N PHE A 220 -10.11 24.96 2.02
CA PHE A 220 -9.05 25.11 1.04
C PHE A 220 -7.71 25.46 1.71
N SER A 221 -6.65 24.95 1.11
CA SER A 221 -5.27 25.28 1.48
C SER A 221 -4.48 25.56 0.21
N ILE A 222 -3.44 26.39 0.31
CA ILE A 222 -2.42 26.46 -0.73
C ILE A 222 -1.44 25.34 -0.44
N LEU A 223 -1.15 24.52 -1.45
CA LEU A 223 -0.10 23.52 -1.38
C LEU A 223 1.05 23.96 -2.27
N GLU A 224 2.27 23.93 -1.74
CA GLU A 224 3.49 24.28 -2.48
C GLU A 224 4.44 23.09 -2.53
N GLU A 225 4.93 22.74 -3.72
CA GLU A 225 5.96 21.72 -3.92
C GLU A 225 7.20 22.03 -3.08
N ILE A 226 7.71 21.02 -2.38
CA ILE A 226 8.94 21.05 -1.59
C ILE A 226 9.84 19.89 -2.02
N ASP A 227 11.14 20.03 -1.75
CA ASP A 227 12.07 18.91 -1.88
C ASP A 227 11.71 17.80 -0.88
N LEU A 228 12.19 16.58 -1.14
CA LEU A 228 12.09 15.45 -0.21
C LEU A 228 12.55 15.90 1.19
N PRO A 229 11.70 15.83 2.23
CA PRO A 229 12.09 16.24 3.58
C PRO A 229 13.29 15.44 4.08
N GLU A 230 14.32 16.12 4.58
CA GLU A 230 15.60 15.50 5.01
C GLU A 230 15.43 14.50 6.17
N ASP A 231 14.36 14.66 6.96
CA ASP A 231 14.01 13.81 8.09
C ASP A 231 13.16 12.59 7.69
N LEU A 232 12.69 12.52 6.44
CA LEU A 232 11.95 11.36 5.95
C LEU A 232 12.92 10.21 5.65
N VAL A 233 12.97 9.25 6.56
CA VAL A 233 13.70 8.00 6.40
C VAL A 233 12.72 6.84 6.33
N VAL A 234 12.75 6.11 5.21
CA VAL A 234 11.99 4.87 5.01
C VAL A 234 12.97 3.72 4.83
N ALA A 235 12.99 2.78 5.77
CA ALA A 235 13.81 1.58 5.68
C ALA A 235 13.12 0.51 4.83
N GLY A 236 13.88 -0.20 3.98
CA GLY A 236 13.38 -1.40 3.31
C GLY A 236 13.47 -2.63 4.21
N ALA A 237 12.50 -3.53 4.13
CA ALA A 237 12.55 -4.86 4.75
C ALA A 237 12.09 -5.96 3.77
N PRO A 238 12.63 -7.18 3.88
CA PRO A 238 12.21 -8.29 3.03
C PRO A 238 10.77 -8.70 3.36
N TYR A 239 10.03 -9.11 2.34
CA TYR A 239 8.71 -9.71 2.53
C TYR A 239 8.81 -11.11 3.13
N LEU A 240 8.09 -11.35 4.22
CA LEU A 240 8.09 -12.62 4.97
C LEU A 240 6.72 -13.32 4.98
N GLY A 241 5.78 -12.85 4.15
CA GLY A 241 4.44 -13.42 4.04
C GLY A 241 4.37 -14.64 3.09
N PRO A 242 3.15 -15.16 2.84
CA PRO A 242 2.95 -16.23 1.86
C PRO A 242 3.50 -15.85 0.48
N GLU A 243 4.23 -16.78 -0.14
CA GLU A 243 4.82 -16.61 -1.47
C GLU A 243 3.74 -16.39 -2.54
N LEU A 244 4.04 -15.49 -3.49
CA LEU A 244 3.22 -15.25 -4.66
C LEU A 244 3.63 -16.18 -5.80
N ILE A 245 2.65 -16.87 -6.36
CA ILE A 245 2.76 -17.58 -7.63
C ILE A 245 2.47 -16.56 -8.72
N LEU A 246 3.52 -16.09 -9.37
CA LEU A 246 3.43 -15.21 -10.53
C LEU A 246 3.15 -16.09 -11.77
N ASP A 247 2.09 -15.81 -12.51
CA ASP A 247 1.81 -16.53 -13.76
C ASP A 247 2.76 -16.01 -14.86
N PRO A 248 3.70 -16.82 -15.38
CA PRO A 248 4.66 -16.37 -16.39
C PRO A 248 4.03 -16.11 -17.77
N ASP A 249 2.77 -16.51 -17.97
CA ASP A 249 2.09 -16.46 -19.27
C ASP A 249 1.34 -15.14 -19.56
N PHE A 250 1.36 -14.16 -18.64
CA PHE A 250 0.77 -12.84 -18.88
C PHE A 250 1.72 -11.85 -19.58
N ASP A 251 3.03 -12.15 -19.63
CA ASP A 251 4.07 -11.26 -20.17
C ASP A 251 4.51 -11.58 -21.62
N GLY A 252 3.74 -12.35 -22.41
CA GLY A 252 4.29 -12.74 -23.71
C GLY A 252 3.44 -13.53 -24.68
N LEU A 253 2.26 -13.03 -25.07
CA LEU A 253 1.71 -13.31 -26.39
C LEU A 253 0.94 -12.09 -26.90
N TYR A 254 1.59 -11.26 -27.73
CA TYR A 254 1.11 -10.73 -29.02
C TYR A 254 2.22 -9.95 -29.69
#